data_AF-A0A9D6G7X7-F1
#
_entry.id   AF-A0A9D6G7X7-F1
#
_cell.length_a   1.000
_cell.length_b   1.000
_cell.length_c   1.000
_cell.angle_alpha   90.00
_cell.angle_beta   90.00
_cell.angle_gamma   90.00
#
_symmetry.space_group_name_H-M   'P 1'
#
loop_
_entity.id
_entity.type
_entity.pdbx_description
1 polymer ?
#
loop_
_entity_poly.entity_id
_entity_poly.type
_entity_poly.pdbx_seq_one_letter_code
_entity_poly.pdbx_strand_id
1 'polypeptide(L)'
;MLFLLKAHLEKPGGTSNREFYSAWKKESEAALEAIRAGVIKGLWKVAGMPEVYAVLDVESADALDQAILNLPLWKLGVSHFVTELEITALRPYEHWAEDLKTLAQG
;
A
#
# COMPACT_ATOMS: atom_id res chain seq x y z
N MET A 1 -12.43 5.46 2.27
CA MET A 1 -12.20 5.45 0.81
C MET A 1 -11.17 4.38 0.52
N LEU A 2 -11.36 3.60 -0.53
CA LEU A 2 -10.45 2.49 -0.83
C LEU A 2 -9.37 2.94 -1.82
N PHE A 3 -8.12 2.56 -1.54
CA PHE A 3 -6.98 2.79 -2.43
C PHE A 3 -6.20 1.50 -2.61
N LEU A 4 -5.92 1.13 -3.87
CA LEU A 4 -4.91 0.13 -4.18
C LEU A 4 -3.54 0.82 -4.21
N LEU A 5 -2.61 0.32 -3.41
CA LEU A 5 -1.21 0.69 -3.42
C LEU A 5 -0.40 -0.46 -3.98
N LYS A 6 0.44 -0.17 -4.97
CA LYS A 6 1.43 -1.09 -5.52
C LYS A 6 2.81 -0.47 -5.34
N ALA A 7 3.67 -1.13 -4.59
CA ALA A 7 5.01 -0.65 -4.30
C ALA A 7 6.04 -1.69 -4.71
N HIS A 8 6.96 -1.29 -5.59
CA HIS A 8 8.14 -2.07 -5.96
C HIS A 8 9.35 -1.55 -5.20
N LEU A 9 10.10 -2.47 -4.60
CA LEU A 9 11.28 -2.15 -3.80
C LEU A 9 12.54 -2.64 -4.48
N GLU A 10 13.57 -1.81 -4.48
CA GLU A 10 14.90 -2.17 -4.94
C GLU A 10 15.94 -1.93 -3.86
N LYS A 11 16.90 -2.84 -3.77
CA LYS A 11 18.05 -2.67 -2.89
C LYS A 11 19.10 -1.83 -3.60
N PRO A 12 19.39 -0.59 -3.14
CA PRO A 12 20.36 0.26 -3.82
C PRO A 12 21.77 -0.35 -3.85
N GLY A 13 22.57 0.11 -4.80
CA GLY A 13 24.00 -0.21 -4.86
C GLY A 13 24.71 0.23 -3.58
N GLY A 14 25.54 -0.63 -3.00
CA GLY A 14 26.25 -0.36 -1.75
C GLY A 14 25.44 -0.65 -0.47
N THR A 15 24.12 -0.83 -0.56
CA THR A 15 23.28 -1.23 0.58
C THR A 15 23.42 -2.73 0.85
N SER A 16 23.69 -3.08 2.11
CA SER A 16 23.79 -4.49 2.53
C SER A 16 22.40 -5.15 2.60
N ASN A 17 22.34 -6.48 2.45
CA ASN A 17 21.09 -7.23 2.66
C ASN A 17 20.54 -7.01 4.07
N ARG A 18 21.43 -6.95 5.08
CA ARG A 18 21.03 -6.70 6.46
C ARG A 18 20.29 -5.38 6.58
N GLU A 19 20.81 -4.32 5.99
CA GLU A 19 20.22 -2.99 6.04
C GLU A 19 18.86 -2.95 5.34
N PHE A 20 18.81 -3.40 4.08
CA PHE A 20 17.59 -3.43 3.27
C PHE A 20 16.47 -4.25 3.93
N TYR A 21 16.75 -5.50 4.30
CA TYR A 21 15.73 -6.36 4.93
C TYR A 21 15.40 -5.93 6.36
N SER A 22 16.29 -5.23 7.07
CA SER A 22 15.93 -4.67 8.39
C SER A 22 14.95 -3.52 8.26
N ALA A 23 15.09 -2.67 7.24
CA ALA A 23 14.14 -1.62 6.96
C ALA A 23 12.78 -2.21 6.55
N TRP A 24 12.80 -3.17 5.62
CA TRP A 24 11.58 -3.86 5.18
C TRP A 24 10.92 -4.69 6.30
N LYS A 25 11.69 -5.25 7.23
CA LYS A 25 11.14 -5.92 8.43
C LYS A 25 10.32 -4.94 9.27
N LYS A 26 10.87 -3.75 9.58
CA LYS A 26 10.15 -2.72 10.34
C LYS A 26 8.88 -2.30 9.61
N GLU A 27 8.98 -2.11 8.29
CA GLU A 27 7.83 -1.81 7.43
C GLU A 27 6.74 -2.88 7.56
N SER A 28 7.12 -4.16 7.51
CA SER A 28 6.18 -5.28 7.63
C SER A 28 5.49 -5.32 8.99
N GLU A 29 6.19 -4.99 10.09
CA GLU A 29 5.61 -4.94 11.43
C GLU A 29 4.55 -3.83 11.52
N ALA A 30 4.86 -2.63 11.02
CA ALA A 30 3.92 -1.51 10.97
C ALA A 30 2.70 -1.82 10.08
N ALA A 31 2.91 -2.44 8.92
CA ALA A 31 1.83 -2.83 8.02
C ALA A 31 0.90 -3.88 8.67
N LEU A 32 1.47 -4.85 9.41
CA LEU A 32 0.68 -5.84 10.16
C LEU A 32 -0.16 -5.21 11.28
N GLU A 33 0.35 -4.17 11.96
CA GLU A 33 -0.46 -3.39 12.91
C GLU A 33 -1.59 -2.63 12.20
N ALA A 34 -1.31 -2.04 11.04
CA ALA A 34 -2.32 -1.33 10.26
C ALA A 34 -3.44 -2.26 9.74
N ILE A 35 -3.13 -3.54 9.45
CA ILE A 35 -4.14 -4.57 9.19
C ILE A 35 -5.01 -4.81 10.43
N ARG A 36 -4.38 -4.98 11.60
CA ARG A 36 -5.11 -5.17 12.88
C ARG A 36 -6.01 -3.99 13.22
N ALA A 37 -5.57 -2.77 12.90
CA ALA A 37 -6.32 -1.54 13.08
C ALA A 37 -7.43 -1.33 12.03
N GLY A 38 -7.50 -2.18 11.00
CA GLY A 38 -8.51 -2.10 9.93
C GLY A 38 -8.22 -1.05 8.85
N VAL A 39 -7.09 -0.34 8.93
CA VAL A 39 -6.64 0.64 7.92
C VAL A 39 -6.25 -0.06 6.63
N ILE A 40 -5.58 -1.22 6.72
CA ILE A 40 -5.26 -2.06 5.57
C ILE A 40 -6.28 -3.20 5.50
N LYS A 41 -7.08 -3.25 4.44
CA LYS A 41 -8.10 -4.28 4.18
C LYS A 41 -7.50 -5.56 3.61
N GLY A 42 -6.35 -5.46 2.94
CA GLY A 42 -5.61 -6.58 2.40
C GLY A 42 -4.18 -6.17 2.07
N LEU A 43 -3.23 -7.10 2.27
CA LEU A 43 -1.82 -6.91 1.98
C LEU A 43 -1.24 -8.21 1.46
N TRP A 44 -0.52 -8.14 0.34
CA TRP A 44 0.15 -9.28 -0.26
C TRP A 44 1.55 -8.92 -0.69
N LYS A 45 2.49 -9.84 -0.48
CA LYS A 45 3.81 -9.82 -1.11
C LYS A 45 3.70 -10.56 -2.45
N VAL A 46 4.08 -9.93 -3.55
CA VAL A 46 4.04 -10.54 -4.88
C VAL A 46 5.09 -11.65 -4.96
N ALA A 47 4.67 -12.89 -5.18
CA ALA A 47 5.57 -14.05 -5.16
C ALA A 47 6.73 -13.88 -6.16
N GLY A 48 7.96 -14.19 -5.74
CA GLY A 48 9.16 -14.05 -6.59
C GLY A 48 9.67 -12.62 -6.85
N MET A 49 8.89 -11.57 -6.55
CA MET A 49 9.25 -10.17 -6.83
C MET A 49 9.42 -9.36 -5.53
N PRO A 50 10.28 -8.32 -5.48
CA PRO A 50 10.40 -7.44 -4.32
C PRO A 50 9.27 -6.39 -4.31
N GLU A 51 8.03 -6.85 -4.40
CA GLU A 51 6.85 -6.00 -4.64
C GLU A 51 5.73 -6.36 -3.66
N VAL A 52 4.95 -5.36 -3.25
CA VAL A 52 3.82 -5.49 -2.33
C VAL A 52 2.59 -4.75 -2.84
N TYR A 53 1.42 -5.40 -2.71
CA TYR A 53 0.11 -4.83 -3.03
C TYR A 53 -0.71 -4.70 -1.75
N ALA A 54 -1.26 -3.52 -1.51
CA ALA A 54 -2.10 -3.24 -0.36
C ALA A 54 -3.40 -2.56 -0.77
N VAL A 55 -4.50 -2.89 -0.11
CA VAL A 55 -5.75 -2.12 -0.17
C VAL A 55 -5.91 -1.38 1.14
N LEU A 56 -5.89 -0.05 1.09
CA LEU A 56 -6.06 0.83 2.24
C LEU A 56 -7.48 1.38 2.26
N ASP A 57 -8.06 1.51 3.45
CA ASP A 57 -9.32 2.20 3.69
C ASP A 57 -9.09 3.40 4.60
N VAL A 58 -9.03 4.59 4.00
CA VAL A 58 -8.74 5.86 4.68
C VAL A 58 -9.72 6.93 4.25
N GLU A 59 -9.95 7.94 5.09
CA GLU A 59 -11.07 8.89 4.91
C GLU A 59 -10.86 9.89 3.78
N SER A 60 -9.62 10.18 3.40
CA SER A 60 -9.28 11.18 2.38
C SER A 60 -7.91 10.90 1.74
N ALA A 61 -7.59 11.65 0.67
CA ALA A 61 -6.24 11.65 0.10
C ALA A 61 -5.18 12.17 1.10
N ASP A 62 -5.52 13.18 1.90
CA ASP A 62 -4.60 13.67 2.96
C ASP A 62 -4.32 12.57 3.99
N ALA A 63 -5.34 11.79 4.38
CA ALA A 63 -5.18 10.66 5.29
C ALA A 63 -4.32 9.55 4.68
N LEU A 64 -4.40 9.34 3.36
CA LEU A 64 -3.53 8.41 2.63
C LEU A 64 -2.06 8.86 2.70
N ASP A 65 -1.78 10.13 2.40
CA ASP A 65 -0.42 10.69 2.47
C ASP A 65 0.14 10.57 3.89
N GLN A 66 -0.66 10.91 4.90
CA GLN A 66 -0.25 10.75 6.30
C GLN A 66 0.01 9.29 6.67
N ALA A 67 -0.78 8.34 6.17
CA ALA A 67 -0.55 6.93 6.40
C ALA A 67 0.79 6.48 5.77
N ILE A 68 1.06 6.85 4.52
CA ILE A 68 2.30 6.51 3.80
C ILE A 68 3.52 7.13 4.50
N LEU A 69 3.46 8.43 4.83
CA LEU A 69 4.57 9.13 5.49
C LEU A 69 4.86 8.60 6.90
N ASN A 70 3.88 7.96 7.54
CA ASN A 70 4.06 7.30 8.83
C ASN A 70 4.66 5.89 8.74
N LEU A 71 4.82 5.34 7.54
CA LEU A 71 5.44 4.05 7.37
C LEU A 71 6.97 4.12 7.63
N PRO A 72 7.56 3.08 8.22
CA PRO A 72 8.99 3.04 8.56
C PRO A 72 9.95 3.41 7.43
N LEU A 73 9.73 2.99 6.18
CA LEU A 73 10.62 3.34 5.06
C LEU A 73 10.69 4.86 4.84
N TRP A 74 9.58 5.58 4.99
CA TRP A 74 9.52 7.04 4.89
C TRP A 74 10.11 7.70 6.13
N LYS A 75 9.72 7.27 7.33
CA LYS A 75 10.22 7.87 8.59
C LYS A 75 11.72 7.71 8.79
N LEU A 76 12.31 6.63 8.28
CA LEU A 76 13.74 6.35 8.38
C LEU A 76 14.55 7.04 7.28
N GLY A 77 13.92 7.78 6.36
CA GLY A 77 14.60 8.44 5.25
C GLY A 77 15.11 7.48 4.16
N VAL A 78 14.62 6.24 4.13
CA VAL A 78 15.00 5.21 3.16
C VAL A 78 13.89 4.95 2.13
N SER A 79 13.00 5.93 1.91
CA SER A 79 11.92 5.84 0.91
C SER A 79 12.44 5.62 -0.50
N HIS A 80 13.69 5.95 -0.79
CA HIS A 80 14.38 5.64 -2.05
C HIS A 80 14.56 4.13 -2.29
N PHE A 81 14.28 3.27 -1.31
CA PHE A 81 14.15 1.83 -1.53
C PHE A 81 12.88 1.49 -2.32
N VAL A 82 11.86 2.34 -2.31
CA VAL A 82 10.64 2.21 -3.12
C VAL A 82 10.87 2.97 -4.43
N THR A 83 11.14 2.25 -5.50
CA THR A 83 11.47 2.85 -6.81
C THR A 83 10.23 3.11 -7.66
N GLU A 84 9.15 2.36 -7.43
CA GLU A 84 7.86 2.58 -8.08
C GLU A 84 6.75 2.52 -7.03
N LEU A 85 5.87 3.52 -7.06
CA LEU A 85 4.69 3.60 -6.22
C LEU A 85 3.50 4.02 -7.07
N GLU A 86 2.51 3.15 -7.19
CA GLU A 86 1.26 3.40 -7.91
C GLU A 86 0.10 3.40 -6.91
N ILE A 87 -0.75 4.42 -7.00
CA ILE A 87 -1.97 4.56 -6.20
C ILE A 87 -3.18 4.62 -7.13
N THR A 88 -4.15 3.73 -6.91
CA THR A 88 -5.41 3.73 -7.66
C THR A 88 -6.58 3.86 -6.68
N ALA A 89 -7.42 4.89 -6.86
CA ALA A 89 -8.66 5.02 -6.11
C ALA A 89 -9.65 3.92 -6.51
N LEU A 90 -10.22 3.24 -5.53
CA LEU A 90 -11.19 2.17 -5.72
C LEU A 90 -12.55 2.60 -5.14
N ARG A 91 -13.62 2.19 -5.82
CA ARG A 91 -14.98 2.24 -5.29
C ARG A 91 -15.46 0.81 -4.99
N PRO A 92 -16.30 0.60 -3.96
CA PRO A 92 -16.94 -0.68 -3.71
C PRO A 92 -17.69 -1.17 -4.96
N TYR A 93 -17.60 -2.46 -5.25
CA TYR A 93 -18.24 -3.04 -6.42
C TYR A 93 -19.77 -3.06 -6.27
N GLU A 94 -20.27 -3.15 -5.04
CA GLU A 94 -21.70 -3.11 -4.70
C GLU A 94 -22.35 -1.84 -5.22
N HIS A 95 -21.68 -0.68 -5.09
CA HIS A 95 -22.19 0.58 -5.64
C HIS A 95 -22.28 0.51 -7.16
N TRP A 96 -21.34 -0.16 -7.82
CA TRP A 96 -21.39 -0.36 -9.28
C TRP A 96 -22.49 -1.32 -9.69
N ALA A 97 -22.72 -2.38 -8.93
CA ALA A 97 -23.83 -3.29 -9.16
C ALA A 97 -25.20 -2.57 -9.05
N GLU A 98 -25.34 -1.59 -8.15
CA GLU A 98 -26.54 -0.76 -8.08
C GLU A 98 -26.69 0.17 -9.29
N ASP A 99 -25.62 0.86 -9.70
CA ASP A 99 -25.64 1.72 -10.90
C ASP A 99 -26.06 0.92 -12.15
N LEU A 100 -25.56 -0.32 -12.27
CA LEU A 100 -25.88 -1.22 -13.38
C LEU A 100 -27.38 -1.55 -13.47
N LYS A 101 -28.13 -1.59 -12.37
CA LYS A 101 -29.58 -1.82 -12.41
C LYS A 101 -30.32 -0.71 -13.15
N THR A 102 -29.82 0.52 -13.03
CA THR A 102 -30.38 1.69 -13.73
C THR A 102 -29.90 1.71 -15.19
N LEU A 103 -28.59 1.57 -15.41
CA LEU A 103 -28.00 1.63 -16.76
C LEU A 103 -28.49 0.52 -17.69
N ALA A 104 -28.84 -0.66 -17.15
CA ALA A 104 -29.39 -1.75 -17.92
C ALA A 104 -30.82 -1.48 -18.45
N GLN A 105 -31.49 -0.42 -17.98
CA GLN A 105 -32.87 -0.09 -18.37
C GLN A 105 -32.98 0.79 -19.62
N GLY A 106 -31.87 1.32 -20.15
CA GLY A 106 -31.83 2.19 -21.34
C GLY A 106 -31.83 3.67 -20.99
#